data_AF-A0A7S2PNK5-F1
#
_entry.id   AF-A0A7S2PNK5-F1
#
_cell.length_a   1.000
_cell.length_b   1.000
_cell.length_c   1.000
_cell.angle_alpha   90.00
_cell.angle_beta   90.00
_cell.angle_gamma   90.00
#
_symmetry.space_group_name_H-M   'P 1'
#
loop_
_entity.id
_entity.type
_entity.pdbx_description
1 polymer ?
#
loop_
_entity_poly.entity_id
_entity_poly.type
_entity_poly.pdbx_seq_one_letter_code
_entity_poly.pdbx_strand_id
1 'polypeptide(L)'
;MRQVVDVYRFNRDAERPFRLHLSGLQRGSITEERLRLRNFERWAPSPTLSERPYLRDFDKSRLVYVSPEGGEVADDFEDPDAVFVLGALHDGSALSGVSRLKADLQGIRSVRLPLTECVGIKGR
;
A
#
# COMPACT_ATOMS: atom_id res chain seq x y z
N MET A 1 9.38 -7.80 6.93
CA MET A 1 8.97 -6.76 7.89
C MET A 1 9.78 -5.47 7.80
N ARG A 2 11.05 -5.49 7.35
CA ARG A 2 11.85 -4.27 7.17
C ARG A 2 11.14 -3.18 6.36
N GLN A 3 10.51 -3.55 5.24
CA GLN A 3 9.82 -2.63 4.34
C GLN A 3 8.70 -1.80 5.00
N VAL A 4 7.88 -2.38 5.89
CA VAL A 4 6.80 -1.62 6.56
C VAL A 4 7.38 -0.58 7.51
N VAL A 5 8.47 -0.92 8.21
CA VAL A 5 9.19 0.01 9.08
C VAL A 5 9.84 1.13 8.26
N ASP A 6 10.40 0.79 7.10
CA ASP A 6 11.00 1.77 6.19
C ASP A 6 9.94 2.73 5.65
N VAL A 7 8.79 2.23 5.18
CA VAL A 7 7.66 3.06 4.73
C VAL A 7 7.24 4.04 5.82
N TYR A 8 7.07 3.56 7.05
CA TYR A 8 6.73 4.43 8.18
C TYR A 8 7.80 5.52 8.41
N ARG A 9 9.08 5.15 8.41
CA ARG A 9 10.19 6.11 8.62
C ARG A 9 10.25 7.15 7.52
N PHE A 10 10.23 6.72 6.26
CA PHE A 10 10.24 7.63 5.11
C PHE A 10 9.02 8.55 5.12
N ASN A 11 7.83 8.04 5.44
CA ASN A 11 6.63 8.85 5.54
C ASN A 11 6.72 9.88 6.68
N ARG A 12 7.22 9.49 7.87
CA ARG A 12 7.38 10.41 9.00
C ARG A 12 8.34 11.56 8.68
N ASP A 13 9.40 11.27 7.93
CA ASP A 13 10.46 12.22 7.60
C ASP A 13 10.18 12.96 6.26
N ALA A 14 9.05 12.69 5.60
CA ALA A 14 8.67 13.32 4.34
C ALA A 14 8.21 14.78 4.53
N GLU A 15 8.42 15.60 3.51
CA GLU A 15 7.92 17.00 3.48
C GLU A 15 6.39 17.05 3.59
N ARG A 16 5.71 16.08 2.98
CA ARG A 16 4.25 15.92 3.00
C ARG A 16 3.87 14.53 3.49
N PRO A 17 3.85 14.30 4.82
CA PRO A 17 3.49 13.00 5.38
C PRO A 17 2.01 12.68 5.12
N PHE A 18 1.71 11.42 4.86
CA PHE A 18 0.35 10.90 4.72
C PHE A 18 -0.07 10.02 5.90
N ARG A 19 -1.37 9.74 6.04
CA ARG A 19 -1.87 8.81 7.05
C ARG A 19 -1.64 7.39 6.60
N LEU A 20 -0.78 6.67 7.33
CA LEU A 20 -0.54 5.25 7.07
C LEU A 20 -1.67 4.41 7.69
N HIS A 21 -2.32 3.58 6.88
CA HIS A 21 -3.39 2.66 7.31
C HIS A 21 -2.99 1.21 7.03
N LEU A 22 -2.80 0.42 8.08
CA LEU A 22 -2.51 -1.01 7.99
C LEU A 22 -3.82 -1.79 8.07
N SER A 23 -4.45 -2.03 6.91
CA SER A 23 -5.70 -2.80 6.80
C SER A 23 -5.49 -4.31 6.77
N GLY A 24 -6.48 -5.07 7.22
CA GLY A 24 -6.47 -6.53 7.22
C GLY A 24 -5.47 -7.14 8.20
N LEU A 25 -4.92 -6.35 9.13
CA LEU A 25 -3.93 -6.81 10.11
C LEU A 25 -4.63 -7.62 11.20
N GLN A 26 -4.70 -8.94 11.03
CA GLN A 26 -5.36 -9.82 11.99
C GLN A 26 -4.62 -9.84 13.33
N ARG A 27 -5.38 -9.80 14.43
CA ARG A 27 -4.84 -9.94 15.78
C ARG A 27 -4.22 -11.32 15.97
N GLY A 28 -3.03 -11.38 16.57
CA GLY A 28 -2.26 -12.60 16.76
C GLY A 28 -1.59 -13.12 15.48
N SER A 29 -1.70 -12.41 14.35
CA SER A 29 -0.97 -12.79 13.14
C SER A 29 0.53 -12.59 13.32
N ILE A 30 1.31 -13.38 12.58
CA ILE A 30 2.78 -13.25 12.50
C ILE A 30 3.16 -11.81 12.09
N THR A 31 2.34 -11.16 11.25
CA THR A 31 2.56 -9.77 10.84
C THR A 31 2.40 -8.81 12.02
N GLU A 32 1.33 -8.92 12.80
CA GLU A 32 1.12 -8.08 13.99
C GLU A 32 2.22 -8.30 15.04
N GLU A 33 2.58 -9.56 15.31
CA GLU A 33 3.66 -9.91 16.24
C GLU A 33 5.00 -9.29 15.81
N ARG A 34 5.33 -9.39 14.52
CA ARG A 34 6.56 -8.79 13.98
C ARG A 34 6.55 -7.26 14.05
N LEU A 35 5.38 -6.60 14.01
CA LEU A 35 5.27 -5.16 14.23
C LEU A 35 5.46 -4.81 15.71
N ARG A 36 4.91 -5.61 16.64
CA ARG A 36 5.16 -5.49 18.10
C ARG A 36 6.65 -5.55 18.41
N LEU A 37 7.38 -6.50 17.82
CA LEU A 37 8.84 -6.61 17.93
C LEU A 37 9.62 -5.40 17.38
N ARG A 38 8.94 -4.44 16.76
CA ARG A 38 9.52 -3.17 16.28
C ARG A 38 8.97 -1.95 17.03
N ASN A 39 8.31 -2.20 18.17
CA ASN A 39 7.70 -1.18 19.02
C ASN A 39 6.77 -0.24 18.23
N PHE A 40 5.97 -0.79 17.32
CA PHE A 40 5.04 0.00 16.50
C PHE A 40 4.03 0.81 17.34
N GLU A 41 3.77 0.37 18.58
CA GLU A 41 2.96 1.08 19.58
C GLU A 41 3.57 2.44 19.99
N ARG A 42 4.88 2.63 19.78
CA ARG A 42 5.60 3.88 20.07
C ARG A 42 5.80 4.76 18.85
N TRP A 43 5.22 4.39 17.70
CA TRP A 43 5.34 5.19 16.49
C TRP A 43 4.52 6.48 16.60
N ALA A 44 5.15 7.59 16.22
CA ALA A 44 4.60 8.93 16.24
C ALA A 44 4.97 9.64 14.90
N PRO A 45 3.97 10.00 14.07
CA PRO A 45 2.54 9.77 14.28
C PRO A 45 2.16 8.28 14.19
N SER A 46 1.16 7.85 14.97
CA SER A 46 0.76 6.45 15.00
C SER A 46 -0.03 6.06 13.73
N PRO A 47 0.31 4.94 13.07
CA PRO A 47 -0.48 4.44 11.94
C PRO A 47 -1.86 3.96 12.43
N THR A 48 -2.86 4.05 11.55
CA THR A 48 -4.16 3.43 11.82
C THR A 48 -4.07 1.93 11.58
N LEU A 49 -4.53 1.15 12.54
CA LEU A 49 -4.53 -0.31 12.49
C LEU A 49 -5.96 -0.80 12.35
N SER A 50 -6.23 -1.64 11.37
CA SER A 50 -7.56 -2.19 11.15
C SER A 50 -7.45 -3.68 10.85
N GLU A 51 -8.19 -4.49 11.61
CA GLU A 51 -8.37 -5.91 11.31
C GLU A 51 -9.25 -6.11 10.06
N ARG A 52 -10.03 -5.08 9.68
CA ARG A 52 -10.94 -5.12 8.53
C ARG A 52 -10.16 -4.90 7.23
N PRO A 53 -10.59 -5.49 6.10
CA PRO A 53 -10.03 -5.14 4.80
C PRO A 53 -10.33 -3.69 4.46
N TYR A 54 -9.43 -3.03 3.71
CA TYR A 54 -9.57 -1.61 3.32
C TYR A 54 -10.92 -1.28 2.65
N LEU A 55 -11.54 -2.24 1.94
CA LEU A 55 -12.87 -2.09 1.33
C LEU A 55 -14.00 -1.81 2.34
N ARG A 56 -13.79 -2.09 3.63
CA ARG A 56 -14.77 -1.81 4.70
C ARG A 56 -14.50 -0.48 5.41
N ASP A 57 -13.31 0.06 5.28
CA ASP A 57 -12.89 1.30 5.95
C ASP A 57 -13.01 2.52 5.01
N PHE A 58 -12.98 2.32 3.69
CA PHE A 58 -12.98 3.39 2.70
C PHE A 58 -14.04 3.19 1.61
N ASP A 59 -14.51 4.29 1.04
CA ASP A 59 -15.40 4.26 -0.12
C ASP A 59 -14.66 3.69 -1.33
N LYS A 60 -15.33 2.77 -2.03
CA LYS A 60 -14.78 2.06 -3.18
C LYS A 60 -14.37 3.01 -4.32
N SER A 61 -15.10 4.11 -4.53
CA SER A 61 -14.81 5.10 -5.57
C SER A 61 -13.49 5.84 -5.34
N ARG A 62 -13.01 5.89 -4.09
CA ARG A 62 -11.78 6.57 -3.69
C ARG A 62 -10.56 5.66 -3.73
N LEU A 63 -10.75 4.36 -3.83
CA LEU A 63 -9.67 3.38 -3.75
C LEU A 63 -8.92 3.25 -5.07
N VAL A 64 -7.60 3.41 -5.00
CA VAL A 64 -6.68 3.23 -6.13
C VAL A 64 -5.61 2.22 -5.74
N TYR A 65 -5.62 1.05 -6.38
CA TYR A 65 -4.64 0.00 -6.09
C TYR A 65 -3.37 0.20 -6.93
N VAL A 66 -2.20 0.31 -6.30
CA VAL A 66 -0.93 0.42 -7.03
C VAL A 66 -0.37 -0.97 -7.30
N SER A 67 -0.19 -1.32 -8.57
CA SER A 67 0.37 -2.59 -9.02
C SER A 67 1.34 -2.35 -10.19
N PRO A 68 2.45 -3.09 -10.31
CA PRO A 68 3.31 -3.02 -11.49
C PRO A 68 2.55 -3.24 -12.80
N GLU A 69 1.53 -4.09 -12.77
CA GLU A 69 0.64 -4.45 -13.89
C GLU A 69 -0.69 -3.66 -13.87
N GLY A 70 -0.72 -2.50 -13.19
CA GLY A 70 -1.86 -1.58 -13.21
C GLY A 70 -2.23 -1.16 -14.63
N GLY A 71 -3.54 -0.93 -14.86
CA GLY A 71 -4.08 -0.73 -16.21
C GLY A 71 -3.79 0.64 -16.78
N GLU A 72 -3.61 1.59 -15.87
CA GLU A 72 -3.32 2.98 -16.15
C GLU A 72 -1.96 3.34 -15.57
N VAL A 73 -1.29 4.31 -16.20
CA VAL A 73 -0.10 4.92 -15.60
C VAL A 73 -0.57 5.93 -14.56
N ALA A 74 0.05 5.95 -13.39
CA ALA A 74 -0.22 6.97 -12.39
C ALA A 74 0.34 8.32 -12.91
N ASP A 75 -0.55 9.29 -13.10
CA ASP A 75 -0.21 10.63 -13.60
C ASP A 75 0.24 11.57 -12.47
N ASP A 76 -0.49 11.58 -11.33
CA ASP A 76 -0.12 12.30 -10.11
C ASP A 76 -0.65 11.61 -8.83
N PHE A 77 -0.18 12.09 -7.68
CA PHE A 77 -0.58 11.64 -6.34
C PHE A 77 -1.16 12.80 -5.51
N GLU A 78 -1.67 13.84 -6.18
CA GLU A 78 -2.07 15.10 -5.53
C GLU A 78 -3.54 15.10 -5.07
N ASP A 79 -4.37 14.19 -5.59
CA ASP A 79 -5.76 14.05 -5.19
C ASP A 79 -5.86 13.72 -3.68
N PRO A 80 -6.34 14.67 -2.84
CA PRO A 80 -6.43 14.46 -1.40
C PRO A 80 -7.55 13.49 -1.00
N ASP A 81 -8.48 13.19 -1.92
CA ASP A 81 -9.56 12.26 -1.68
C ASP A 81 -9.21 10.82 -2.07
N ALA A 82 -8.19 10.62 -2.91
CA ALA A 82 -7.73 9.30 -3.29
C ALA A 82 -7.09 8.54 -2.13
N VAL A 83 -7.39 7.24 -2.05
CA VAL A 83 -6.81 6.30 -1.08
C VAL A 83 -6.00 5.27 -1.84
N PHE A 84 -4.67 5.43 -1.81
CA PHE A 84 -3.74 4.53 -2.47
C PHE A 84 -3.53 3.25 -1.65
N VAL A 85 -3.75 2.10 -2.27
CA VAL A 85 -3.57 0.79 -1.66
C VAL A 85 -2.30 0.15 -2.21
N LEU A 86 -1.39 -0.20 -1.30
CA LEU A 86 -0.17 -0.96 -1.61
C LEU A 86 -0.34 -2.40 -1.10
N GLY A 87 -0.04 -3.38 -1.95
CA GLY A 87 0.05 -4.77 -1.52
C GLY A 87 1.26 -4.98 -0.61
N ALA A 88 1.04 -5.25 0.67
CA ALA A 88 2.10 -5.61 1.62
C ALA A 88 2.58 -7.07 1.44
N LEU A 89 2.89 -7.45 0.21
CA LEU A 89 3.33 -8.78 -0.22
C LEU A 89 4.83 -8.74 -0.51
N HIS A 90 5.56 -9.78 -0.10
CA HIS A 90 6.99 -9.90 -0.35
C HIS A 90 7.31 -11.21 -1.07
N ASP A 91 6.75 -11.36 -2.26
CA ASP A 91 6.82 -12.60 -3.04
C ASP A 91 7.44 -12.35 -4.42
N GLY A 92 8.50 -11.53 -4.49
CA GLY A 92 9.28 -11.27 -5.71
C GLY A 92 8.42 -11.08 -6.98
N SER A 93 8.90 -11.60 -8.11
CA SER A 93 8.16 -11.67 -9.38
C SER A 93 7.27 -12.93 -9.49
N ALA A 94 7.18 -13.76 -8.45
CA ALA A 94 6.46 -15.04 -8.50
C ALA A 94 4.93 -14.85 -8.45
N LEU A 95 4.46 -13.70 -7.93
CA LEU A 95 3.04 -13.33 -7.85
C LEU A 95 2.69 -12.16 -8.78
N SER A 96 3.35 -12.07 -9.94
CA SER A 96 3.02 -11.05 -10.95
C SER A 96 1.52 -11.12 -11.29
N GLY A 97 0.89 -9.96 -11.35
CA GLY A 97 -0.54 -9.80 -11.67
C GLY A 97 -1.51 -10.09 -10.53
N VAL A 98 -1.11 -10.61 -9.37
CA VAL A 98 -2.04 -10.92 -8.25
C VAL A 98 -2.68 -9.66 -7.68
N SER A 99 -1.89 -8.60 -7.49
CA SER A 99 -2.39 -7.31 -7.00
C SER A 99 -3.38 -6.68 -7.98
N ARG A 100 -3.08 -6.73 -9.28
CA ARG A 100 -3.99 -6.26 -10.33
C ARG A 100 -5.28 -7.07 -10.37
N LEU A 101 -5.18 -8.39 -10.41
CA LEU A 101 -6.34 -9.29 -10.40
C LEU A 101 -7.23 -9.04 -9.19
N LYS A 102 -6.62 -8.83 -8.00
CA LYS A 102 -7.36 -8.48 -6.79
C LYS A 102 -8.13 -7.16 -6.95
N ALA A 103 -7.51 -6.14 -7.53
CA ALA A 103 -8.18 -4.87 -7.80
C ALA A 103 -9.36 -5.04 -8.77
N ASP A 104 -9.17 -5.79 -9.86
CA ASP A 104 -10.21 -6.05 -10.86
C ASP A 104 -11.39 -6.84 -10.26
N LEU A 105 -11.11 -7.90 -9.50
CA LEU A 105 -12.14 -8.69 -8.79
C LEU A 105 -12.92 -7.87 -7.77
N GLN A 106 -12.26 -6.88 -7.16
CA GLN A 106 -12.90 -5.96 -6.24
C GLN A 106 -13.57 -4.78 -6.96
N GLY A 107 -13.37 -4.63 -8.27
CA GLY A 107 -13.86 -3.55 -9.12
C GLY A 107 -13.34 -2.17 -8.72
N ILE A 108 -12.10 -2.08 -8.25
CA ILE A 108 -11.43 -0.81 -7.91
C ILE A 108 -10.41 -0.44 -8.98
N ARG A 109 -10.17 0.87 -9.13
CA ARG A 109 -9.17 1.39 -10.06
C ARG A 109 -7.79 0.85 -9.69
N SER A 110 -6.96 0.55 -10.70
CA SER A 110 -5.57 0.16 -10.48
C SER A 110 -4.61 0.88 -11.40
N VAL A 111 -3.49 1.33 -10.84
CA VAL A 111 -2.47 2.13 -11.53
C VAL A 111 -1.09 1.52 -11.37
N ARG A 112 -0.21 1.73 -12.35
CA ARG A 112 1.22 1.43 -12.26
C ARG A 112 2.03 2.71 -12.13
N LEU A 113 3.16 2.63 -11.43
CA LEU A 113 4.10 3.75 -11.36
C LEU A 113 4.70 4.04 -12.76
N PRO A 114 5.02 5.32 -13.07
CA PRO A 114 5.60 5.72 -14.36
C PRO A 114 7.10 5.37 -14.48
N LEU A 115 7.50 4.16 -14.09
CA LEU A 115 8.92 3.76 -14.07
C LEU A 115 9.50 3.55 -15.46
N THR A 116 8.69 3.11 -16.42
CA THR A 116 9.12 2.94 -17.80
C THR A 116 9.31 4.29 -18.47
N GLU A 117 8.41 5.23 -18.17
CA GLU A 117 8.35 6.59 -18.70
C GLU A 117 9.49 7.44 -18.14
N CYS A 118 9.77 7.35 -16.84
CA CYS A 118 10.77 8.19 -16.18
C CYS A 118 12.18 7.58 -16.17
N VAL A 119 12.32 6.25 -16.11
CA VAL A 119 13.61 5.58 -15.83
C VAL A 119 13.96 4.53 -16.89
N GLY A 120 13.07 4.26 -17.85
CA GLY A 120 13.27 3.20 -18.85
C GLY A 120 13.23 1.78 -18.26
N ILE A 121 12.83 1.64 -16.99
CA ILE A 121 12.71 0.34 -16.32
C ILE A 121 11.32 -0.22 -16.67
N LYS A 122 11.29 -1.31 -17.44
CA LYS A 122 10.08 -2.10 -17.63
C LYS A 122 9.83 -2.91 -16.35
N GLY A 123 8.61 -2.82 -15.81
CA GLY A 123 8.14 -3.73 -14.77
C GLY A 123 8.39 -5.17 -15.23
N ARG A 124 9.14 -5.92 -14.44
CA ARG A 124 9.52 -7.30 -14.76
C ARG A 124 8.43 -8.27 -14.37
#